data_AF-A0A2M6WI73-F1
#
_entry.id   AF-A0A2M6WI73-F1
#
_cell.length_a   1.000
_cell.length_b   1.000
_cell.length_c   1.000
_cell.angle_alpha   90.00
_cell.angle_beta   90.00
_cell.angle_gamma   90.00
#
_symmetry.space_group_name_H-M   'P 1'
#
loop_
_entity.id
_entity.type
_entity.pdbx_description
1 polymer ?
#
loop_
_entity_poly.entity_id
_entity_poly.type
_entity_poly.pdbx_seq_one_letter_code
_entity_poly.pdbx_strand_id
1 'polypeptide(L)' 'MKTLKCDICDFEAQGATFEEWMEALKPHYAEKHTEFMKAQGERSKEEQMAEMQKWMDENKARFDVA' A
#
# COMPACT_ATOMS: atom_id res chain seq x y z
N MET A 1 9.14 15.37 -4.81
CA MET A 1 9.31 14.04 -4.19
C MET A 1 8.60 14.09 -2.85
N LYS A 2 7.64 13.20 -2.64
CA LYS A 2 6.85 13.12 -1.41
C LYS A 2 7.28 11.90 -0.60
N THR A 3 7.11 11.98 0.71
CA THR A 3 7.39 10.89 1.64
C THR A 3 6.08 10.53 2.33
N LEU A 4 5.71 9.25 2.31
CA LEU A 4 4.50 8.78 2.97
C LEU A 4 4.77 7.44 3.67
N LYS A 5 4.26 7.34 4.89
CA LYS A 5 4.34 6.14 5.72
C LYS A 5 3.43 5.02 5.20
N CYS A 6 3.90 3.78 5.34
CA CYS A 6 3.07 2.58 5.26
C CYS A 6 1.81 2.75 6.11
N ASP A 7 0.66 2.24 5.65
CA ASP A 7 -0.59 2.25 6.43
C ASP A 7 -0.61 1.25 7.59
N ILE A 8 0.34 0.29 7.62
CA ILE A 8 0.42 -0.75 8.65
C ILE A 8 1.52 -0.46 9.69
N CYS A 9 2.57 0.28 9.34
CA CYS A 9 3.68 0.58 10.26
C CYS A 9 4.40 1.90 9.94
N ASP A 10 5.44 2.24 10.71
CA ASP A 10 6.20 3.49 10.58
C ASP A 10 7.25 3.51 9.44
N PHE A 11 7.28 2.50 8.57
CA PHE A 11 8.18 2.53 7.40
C PHE A 11 7.79 3.65 6.44
N GLU A 12 8.77 4.44 6.02
CA GLU A 12 8.58 5.55 5.08
C GLU A 12 9.07 5.15 3.68
N ALA A 13 8.21 5.34 2.69
CA ALA A 13 8.56 5.23 1.28
C ALA A 13 8.50 6.60 0.62
N GLN A 14 9.27 6.77 -0.45
CA GLN A 14 9.38 8.01 -1.21
C GLN A 14 9.07 7.78 -2.69
N GLY A 15 8.47 8.77 -3.34
CA GLY A 15 8.20 8.76 -4.78
C GLY A 15 7.96 10.17 -5.32
N ALA A 16 8.21 10.42 -6.61
CA ALA A 16 7.80 11.68 -7.23
C ALA A 16 6.33 11.61 -7.69
N THR A 17 5.85 10.43 -8.08
CA THR A 17 4.42 10.11 -8.27
C THR A 17 3.92 9.07 -7.27
N PHE A 18 2.59 8.89 -7.22
CA PHE A 18 1.96 7.85 -6.39
C PHE A 18 2.39 6.45 -6.84
N GLU A 19 2.54 6.24 -8.15
CA GLU A 19 2.98 4.97 -8.72
C GLU A 19 4.42 4.63 -8.30
N GLU A 20 5.34 5.60 -8.39
CA GLU A 20 6.72 5.39 -7.91
C GLU A 20 6.78 5.11 -6.41
N TRP A 21 5.95 5.81 -5.61
CA TRP A 21 5.84 5.54 -4.18
C TRP A 21 5.29 4.13 -3.91
N MET A 22 4.29 3.69 -4.67
CA MET A 22 3.76 2.33 -4.56
C MET A 22 4.81 1.29 -4.91
N GLU A 23 5.59 1.51 -5.98
CA GLU A 23 6.68 0.61 -6.36
C GLU A 23 7.76 0.52 -5.28
N ALA A 24 8.07 1.64 -4.62
CA ALA A 24 8.99 1.68 -3.49
C ALA A 24 8.43 0.99 -2.23
N LEU A 25 7.12 1.07 -2.01
CA LEU A 25 6.43 0.50 -0.84
C LEU A 25 6.14 -1.00 -0.99
N LYS A 26 5.91 -1.47 -2.22
CA LYS A 26 5.57 -2.86 -2.53
C LYS A 26 6.55 -3.90 -1.96
N PRO A 27 7.89 -3.78 -2.11
CA PRO A 27 8.82 -4.75 -1.52
C PRO A 27 8.73 -4.77 0.01
N HIS A 28 8.54 -3.61 0.65
CA HIS A 28 8.34 -3.53 2.09
C HIS A 28 7.12 -4.35 2.56
N TYR A 29 5.99 -4.24 1.86
CA TYR A 29 4.81 -5.05 2.13
C TYR A 29 5.06 -6.56 2.00
N ALA A 30 5.74 -6.95 0.92
CA ALA A 30 6.03 -8.35 0.64
C ALA A 30 7.00 -8.97 1.67
N GLU A 31 7.92 -8.17 2.25
CA GLU A 31 8.92 -8.66 3.19
C GLU A 31 8.52 -8.52 4.67
N LYS A 32 7.84 -7.43 5.04
CA LYS A 32 7.53 -7.09 6.44
C LYS A 32 6.08 -7.34 6.82
N HIS A 33 5.18 -7.45 5.84
CA HIS A 33 3.76 -7.66 6.05
C HIS A 33 3.27 -8.94 5.35
N THR A 34 4.10 -9.99 5.36
CA THR A 34 3.82 -11.30 4.75
C THR A 34 2.52 -11.92 5.25
N GLU A 35 2.24 -11.83 6.56
CA GLU A 35 1.00 -12.36 7.15
C GLU A 35 -0.23 -11.60 6.66
N PHE A 36 -0.15 -10.27 6.54
CA PHE A 36 -1.22 -9.46 5.96
C PHE A 36 -1.45 -9.83 4.49
N MET A 37 -0.38 -9.95 3.71
CA MET A 37 -0.44 -10.37 2.30
C MET A 37 -1.06 -11.76 2.14
N LYS A 38 -0.73 -12.71 3.02
CA LYS A 38 -1.35 -14.03 3.05
C LYS A 38 -2.84 -13.95 3.38
N ALA A 39 -3.21 -13.21 4.43
CA ALA A 39 -4.60 -13.05 4.85
C ALA A 39 -5.47 -12.40 3.75
N GLN A 40 -4.92 -11.45 2.98
CA GLN A 40 -5.60 -10.89 1.80
C GLN A 40 -5.79 -11.96 0.71
N GLY A 41 -4.76 -12.77 0.43
CA GLY A 41 -4.82 -13.84 -0.57
C GLY A 41 -5.81 -14.97 -0.24
N GLU A 42 -6.17 -15.16 1.04
CA GLU A 42 -7.15 -16.15 1.50
C GLU A 42 -8.61 -15.70 1.35
N ARG A 43 -8.87 -14.41 1.08
CA ARG A 43 -10.22 -13.87 0.86
C ARG A 43 -10.76 -14.24 -0.53
N SER A 44 -12.06 -14.08 -0.75
CA SER A 44 -12.63 -14.25 -2.09
C SER A 44 -12.07 -13.20 -3.06
N LYS A 45 -12.11 -13.49 -4.37
CA LYS A 45 -11.65 -12.55 -5.39
C LYS A 45 -12.38 -11.21 -5.34
N GLU A 46 -13.68 -11.23 -5.04
CA GLU A 46 -14.51 -10.01 -4.92
C GLU A 46 -14.05 -9.14 -3.75
N GLU A 47 -13.80 -9.76 -2.59
CA GLU A 47 -13.27 -9.06 -1.42
C GLU A 47 -11.85 -8.52 -1.66
N GLN A 48 -10.98 -9.30 -2.33
CA GLN A 48 -9.64 -8.85 -2.68
C GLN A 48 -9.67 -7.60 -3.57
N MET A 49 -10.54 -7.58 -4.60
CA MET A 49 -10.68 -6.43 -5.49
C MET A 49 -11.23 -5.20 -4.76
N ALA A 50 -12.24 -5.38 -3.91
CA ALA A 50 -12.83 -4.29 -3.14
C ALA A 50 -11.82 -3.66 -2.16
N GLU A 51 -11.06 -4.49 -1.44
CA GLU A 51 -10.07 -4.01 -0.47
C GLU A 51 -8.85 -3.39 -1.16
N MET A 52 -8.41 -3.96 -2.30
CA MET A 52 -7.36 -3.35 -3.12
C MET A 52 -7.78 -1.97 -3.62
N GLN A 53 -9.00 -1.82 -4.13
CA GLN A 53 -9.52 -0.53 -4.59
C GLN A 53 -9.57 0.49 -3.45
N LYS A 54 -10.12 0.09 -2.30
CA LYS A 54 -10.16 0.93 -1.11
C LYS A 54 -8.76 1.37 -0.66
N TRP A 55 -7.82 0.44 -0.61
CA TRP A 55 -6.42 0.73 -0.26
C TRP A 55 -5.80 1.73 -1.24
N MET A 56 -6.04 1.56 -2.54
CA MET A 56 -5.56 2.49 -3.57
C MET A 56 -6.12 3.90 -3.37
N ASP A 57 -7.43 4.03 -3.16
CA ASP A 57 -8.08 5.33 -2.99
C ASP A 57 -7.61 6.04 -1.71
N GLU A 58 -7.53 5.33 -0.59
CA GLU A 58 -7.09 5.89 0.69
C GLU A 58 -5.62 6.31 0.65
N ASN A 59 -4.74 5.46 0.11
CA ASN A 59 -3.32 5.78 0.02
C ASN A 59 -3.04 6.87 -1.01
N LYS A 60 -3.79 6.91 -2.11
CA LYS A 60 -3.68 7.99 -3.08
C LYS A 60 -4.08 9.33 -2.47
N ALA A 61 -5.18 9.38 -1.72
CA ALA A 61 -5.58 10.59 -1.00
C ALA A 61 -4.53 11.03 0.02
N ARG A 62 -3.95 10.09 0.77
CA ARG A 62 -2.84 10.36 1.71
C ARG A 62 -1.59 10.89 1.00
N PHE A 63 -1.25 10.33 -0.17
CA PHE A 63 -0.10 10.75 -0.95
C PHE A 63 -0.31 12.14 -1.56
N ASP A 64 -1.52 12.45 -2.02
CA ASP A 64 -1.83 13.74 -2.63
C ASP A 64 -1.72 14.90 -1.61
N VAL A 65 -1.92 14.64 -0.31
CA VAL A 65 -1.78 15.65 0.77
C VAL A 65 -0.45 15.62 1.54
N ALA A 66 0.39 14.60 1.34
CA ALA A 66 1.75 14.53 1.87
C ALA A 66 2.72 15.45 1.11
#